data_AF-A0A255G8H0-F1
#
_entry.id   AF-A0A255G8H0-F1
#
_cell.length_a   1.000
_cell.length_b   1.000
_cell.length_c   1.000
_cell.angle_alpha   90.00
_cell.angle_beta   90.00
_cell.angle_gamma   90.00
#
_symmetry.space_group_name_H-M   'P 1'
#
loop_
_entity.id
_entity.type
_entity.pdbx_description
1 polymer ?
#
loop_
_entity_poly.entity_id
_entity_poly.type
_entity_poly.pdbx_seq_one_letter_code
_entity_poly.pdbx_strand_id
1 'polypeptide(L)'
;MRYFDVTALRQEFGKDQISIGWKVRVCYAAPHPEAGSDGRTRVSNNPWSVRVRDGEGGGQAKTVPISSLPRDAGWVPEFRETRLALGECQEGWLPVKHENPDLQWNGLTYAPADFGDRITWS
;
A
#
# COMPACT_ATOMS: atom_id res chain seq x y z
N MET A 1 -2.68 -10.32 10.85
CA MET A 1 -2.82 -8.98 11.46
C MET A 1 -3.94 -9.03 12.47
N ARG A 2 -3.79 -8.35 13.61
CA ARG A 2 -4.74 -8.47 14.73
C ARG A 2 -5.95 -7.54 14.60
N TYR A 3 -5.72 -6.31 14.14
CA TYR A 3 -6.72 -5.24 14.16
C TYR A 3 -7.31 -4.92 12.78
N PHE A 4 -6.61 -5.32 11.72
CA PHE A 4 -6.98 -5.03 10.34
C PHE A 4 -7.09 -6.32 9.53
N ASP A 5 -8.04 -6.36 8.61
CA ASP A 5 -8.02 -7.27 7.48
C ASP A 5 -7.58 -6.47 6.24
N VAL A 6 -6.49 -6.89 5.61
CA VAL A 6 -5.85 -6.16 4.51
C VAL A 6 -5.66 -7.11 3.36
N THR A 7 -6.13 -6.70 2.17
CA THR A 7 -6.06 -7.51 0.96
C THR A 7 -5.59 -6.65 -0.21
N ALA A 8 -4.62 -7.16 -0.99
CA ALA A 8 -4.37 -6.68 -2.34
C ALA A 8 -5.33 -7.39 -3.30
N LEU A 9 -6.25 -6.64 -3.90
CA LEU A 9 -7.31 -7.16 -4.77
C LEU A 9 -6.85 -7.30 -6.22
N ARG A 10 -6.05 -6.34 -6.70
CA ARG A 10 -5.60 -6.28 -8.09
C ARG A 10 -4.26 -5.55 -8.22
N GLN A 11 -3.50 -5.95 -9.23
CA GLN A 11 -2.29 -5.27 -9.68
C GLN A 11 -2.44 -4.91 -11.17
N GLU A 12 -2.06 -3.69 -11.55
CA GLU A 12 -2.05 -3.24 -12.93
C GLU A 12 -0.80 -2.42 -13.24
N PHE A 13 -0.19 -2.65 -14.41
CA PHE A 13 0.88 -1.81 -14.92
C PHE A 13 0.33 -0.65 -15.76
N GLY A 14 0.97 0.51 -15.65
CA GLY A 14 0.70 1.66 -16.52
C GLY A 14 1.16 1.39 -17.95
N LYS A 15 0.63 2.19 -18.90
CA LYS A 15 1.05 2.09 -20.31
C LYS A 15 2.49 2.57 -20.54
N ASP A 16 3.04 3.31 -19.58
CA ASP A 16 4.39 3.86 -19.57
C ASP A 16 5.47 2.87 -19.12
N GLN A 17 5.09 1.65 -18.73
CA GLN A 17 5.96 0.59 -18.20
C GLN A 17 6.70 0.92 -16.90
N ILE A 18 6.50 2.12 -16.34
CA ILE A 18 7.18 2.60 -15.12
C ILE A 18 6.21 2.87 -13.97
N SER A 19 4.91 2.84 -14.24
CA SER A 19 3.85 3.02 -13.26
C SER A 19 3.19 1.70 -12.90
N ILE A 20 2.73 1.60 -11.64
CA ILE A 20 1.98 0.46 -11.12
C ILE A 20 0.85 0.94 -10.21
N GLY A 21 -0.31 0.30 -10.34
CA GLY A 21 -1.44 0.45 -9.43
C GLY A 21 -1.69 -0.83 -8.65
N TRP A 22 -1.78 -0.73 -7.33
CA TRP A 22 -2.29 -1.79 -6.47
C TRP A 22 -3.66 -1.41 -5.92
N LYS A 23 -4.70 -2.17 -6.28
CA LYS A 23 -6.02 -2.01 -5.65
C LYS A 23 -6.01 -2.75 -4.33
N VAL A 24 -6.26 -2.05 -3.24
CA VAL A 24 -6.23 -2.61 -1.89
C VAL A 24 -7.55 -2.39 -1.17
N ARG A 25 -7.84 -3.27 -0.22
CA ARG A 25 -8.91 -3.12 0.76
C ARG A 25 -8.33 -3.25 2.15
N VAL A 26 -8.68 -2.31 3.03
CA VAL A 26 -8.34 -2.31 4.46
C VAL A 26 -9.62 -2.23 5.26
N CYS A 27 -9.90 -3.24 6.07
CA CYS A 27 -11.05 -3.29 6.98
C CYS A 27 -10.56 -3.21 8.42
N TYR A 28 -11.22 -2.40 9.24
CA TYR A 28 -10.96 -2.34 10.67
C TYR A 28 -11.74 -3.46 11.38
N ALA A 29 -11.04 -4.53 11.77
CA ALA A 29 -11.63 -5.81 12.14
C ALA A 29 -11.72 -6.05 13.66
N ALA A 30 -10.86 -5.41 14.46
CA ALA A 30 -10.89 -5.53 15.93
C ALA A 30 -10.42 -4.22 16.59
N PRO A 31 -10.92 -3.86 17.79
CA PRO A 31 -10.58 -2.60 18.47
C PRO A 31 -9.08 -2.37 18.63
N HIS A 32 -8.62 -1.20 18.21
CA HIS A 32 -7.24 -0.75 18.23
C HIS A 32 -6.96 0.09 19.48
N PRO A 33 -5.82 -0.11 20.19
CA PRO A 33 -5.48 0.70 21.37
C PRO A 33 -5.41 2.20 21.10
N GLU A 34 -5.04 2.59 19.87
CA GLU A 34 -4.97 3.99 19.43
C GLU A 34 -6.22 4.47 18.68
N ALA A 35 -7.31 3.70 18.70
CA ALA A 35 -8.58 4.22 18.23
C ALA A 35 -8.93 5.48 19.02
N GLY A 36 -9.47 6.49 18.33
CA GLY A 36 -9.94 7.71 18.98
C GLY A 36 -11.05 7.41 19.99
N SER A 37 -11.42 8.40 20.81
CA SER A 37 -12.54 8.28 21.76
C SER A 37 -13.88 7.97 21.08
N ASP A 38 -14.01 8.23 19.79
CA ASP A 38 -15.13 7.85 18.92
C ASP A 38 -15.06 6.40 18.41
N GLY A 39 -14.07 5.62 18.86
CA GLY A 39 -13.83 4.23 18.46
C GLY A 39 -13.26 4.07 17.05
N ARG A 40 -12.92 5.16 16.35
CA ARG A 40 -12.43 5.12 14.96
C ARG A 40 -10.92 5.12 14.89
N THR A 41 -10.36 4.31 13.99
CA THR A 41 -8.91 4.24 13.74
C THR A 41 -8.53 4.85 12.40
N ARG A 42 -7.32 5.39 12.32
CA ARG A 42 -6.77 5.97 11.09
C ARG A 42 -6.25 4.87 10.17
N VAL A 43 -6.59 4.95 8.89
CA VAL A 43 -5.95 4.19 7.81
C VAL A 43 -5.36 5.16 6.80
N SER A 44 -4.24 4.82 6.18
CA SER A 44 -3.56 5.70 5.23
C SER A 44 -2.68 4.92 4.27
N ASN A 45 -2.08 5.60 3.30
CA ASN A 45 -1.04 5.05 2.43
C ASN A 45 0.34 4.90 3.14
N ASN A 46 0.47 5.32 4.40
CA ASN A 46 1.72 5.34 5.15
C ASN A 46 1.87 4.18 6.17
N PRO A 47 1.54 2.94 5.76
CA PRO A 47 2.42 1.81 6.08
C PRO A 47 2.75 0.95 4.85
N TRP A 48 2.47 1.46 3.65
CA TRP A 48 2.62 0.72 2.41
C TRP A 48 3.98 0.97 1.78
N SER A 49 4.58 -0.11 1.31
CA SER A 49 5.82 -0.07 0.55
C SER A 49 5.76 -1.02 -0.62
N VAL A 50 6.48 -0.66 -1.68
CA VAL A 50 6.67 -1.48 -2.87
C VAL A 50 8.08 -2.02 -2.88
N ARG A 51 8.25 -3.22 -3.45
CA ARG A 51 9.56 -3.81 -3.65
C ARG A 51 9.99 -3.54 -5.09
N VAL A 52 11.13 -2.88 -5.27
CA VAL A 52 11.70 -2.57 -6.59
C VAL A 52 13.04 -3.26 -6.76
N ARG A 53 13.35 -3.73 -7.96
CA ARG A 53 14.65 -4.32 -8.29
C ARG A 53 15.18 -3.71 -9.58
N ASP A 54 16.48 -3.47 -9.62
CA ASP A 54 17.19 -3.16 -10.85
C ASP A 54 17.31 -4.43 -11.71
N GLY A 55 16.64 -4.42 -12.87
CA GLY A 55 16.60 -5.53 -13.81
C GLY A 55 17.87 -5.69 -14.65
N GLU A 56 18.65 -4.63 -14.82
CA GLU A 56 19.86 -4.63 -15.65
C GLU A 56 21.11 -5.04 -14.86
N GLY A 57 21.22 -4.56 -13.61
CA GLY A 57 22.39 -4.80 -12.76
C GLY A 57 22.32 -6.07 -11.90
N GLY A 58 21.20 -6.80 -11.91
CA GLY A 58 21.00 -8.00 -11.08
C GLY A 58 20.92 -7.71 -9.57
N GLY A 59 20.79 -6.44 -9.18
CA GLY A 59 20.86 -5.98 -7.79
C GLY A 59 19.81 -6.57 -6.86
N GLN A 60 20.02 -6.42 -5.55
CA GLN A 60 19.04 -6.81 -4.55
C GLN A 60 17.81 -5.90 -4.62
N ALA A 61 16.64 -6.51 -4.47
CA ALA A 61 15.40 -5.76 -4.43
C ALA A 61 15.31 -4.90 -3.16
N LYS A 62 14.98 -3.62 -3.32
CA LYS A 62 14.81 -2.63 -2.25
C LYS A 62 13.34 -2.44 -1.93
N THR A 63 13.05 -2.17 -0.66
CA THR A 63 11.71 -1.76 -0.21
C THR A 63 11.65 -0.24 -0.17
N VAL A 64 10.68 0.35 -0.87
CA VAL A 64 10.49 1.79 -0.97
C VAL A 64 9.09 2.15 -0.50
N PRO A 65 8.94 3.10 0.45
CA PRO A 65 7.62 3.59 0.84
C PRO A 65 6.85 4.16 -0.35
N ILE A 66 5.56 3.84 -0.45
CA ILE A 66 4.69 4.41 -1.50
C ILE A 66 4.62 5.94 -1.37
N SER A 67 4.65 6.46 -0.14
CA SER A 67 4.65 7.90 0.14
C SER A 67 5.90 8.65 -0.35
N SER A 68 7.02 7.96 -0.60
CA SER A 68 8.24 8.57 -1.14
C SER A 68 8.32 8.53 -2.66
N LEU A 69 7.40 7.82 -3.31
CA LEU A 69 7.36 7.70 -4.76
C LEU A 69 6.42 8.75 -5.36
N PRO A 70 6.74 9.27 -6.55
CA PRO A 70 5.80 10.07 -7.31
C PRO A 70 4.51 9.31 -7.58
N ARG A 71 3.40 10.02 -7.47
CA ARG A 71 2.05 9.50 -7.71
C ARG A 71 1.73 9.47 -9.20
N ASP A 72 1.03 8.43 -9.65
CA ASP A 72 0.33 8.43 -10.94
C ASP A 72 -1.17 8.68 -10.70
N ALA A 73 -1.75 9.65 -11.42
CA ALA A 73 -3.15 10.02 -11.30
C ALA A 73 -4.11 9.13 -12.13
N GLY A 74 -3.60 8.14 -12.87
CA GLY A 74 -4.38 7.31 -13.79
C GLY A 74 -5.36 6.33 -13.15
N TRP A 75 -5.18 5.97 -11.86
CA TRP A 75 -6.04 5.02 -11.17
C TRP A 75 -6.99 5.69 -10.16
N VAL A 76 -8.28 5.37 -10.27
CA VAL A 76 -9.35 5.93 -9.43
C VAL A 76 -10.35 4.84 -8.98
N PRO A 77 -10.95 4.95 -7.77
CA PRO A 77 -10.62 5.91 -6.72
C PRO A 77 -9.29 5.58 -6.03
N GLU A 78 -8.55 6.61 -5.62
CA GLU A 78 -7.31 6.45 -4.88
C GLU A 78 -7.57 6.07 -3.42
N PHE A 79 -6.69 5.23 -2.87
CA PHE A 79 -6.64 4.95 -1.44
C PHE A 79 -6.07 6.16 -0.70
N ARG A 80 -6.92 6.81 0.10
CA ARG A 80 -6.59 8.05 0.81
C ARG A 80 -6.66 7.86 2.30
N GLU A 81 -6.00 8.73 3.04
CA GLU A 81 -6.17 8.72 4.49
C GLU A 81 -7.63 8.97 4.89
N THR A 82 -8.12 8.15 5.82
CA THR A 82 -9.45 8.30 6.42
C THR A 82 -9.48 7.66 7.81
N ARG A 83 -10.61 7.77 8.49
CA ARG A 83 -10.87 7.10 9.77
C ARG A 83 -12.02 6.12 9.60
N LEU A 84 -11.78 4.86 9.99
CA LEU A 84 -12.75 3.78 9.89
C LEU A 84 -13.33 3.46 11.28
N ALA A 85 -14.64 3.28 11.35
CA ALA A 85 -15.30 2.63 12.49
C ALA A 85 -15.12 1.11 12.41
N LEU A 86 -15.31 0.42 13.54
CA LEU A 86 -15.18 -1.04 13.61
C LEU A 86 -16.15 -1.71 12.61
N GLY A 87 -15.63 -2.59 11.77
CA GLY A 87 -16.36 -3.24 10.69
C GLY A 87 -16.38 -2.47 9.36
N GLU A 88 -15.92 -1.23 9.32
CA GLU A 88 -15.82 -0.46 8.07
C GLU A 88 -14.56 -0.84 7.28
N CYS A 89 -14.66 -0.70 5.96
CA CYS A 89 -13.57 -0.92 5.03
C CYS A 89 -13.36 0.29 4.15
N GLN A 90 -12.10 0.51 3.76
CA GLN A 90 -11.74 1.38 2.66
C GLN A 90 -11.15 0.54 1.52
N GLU A 91 -11.58 0.84 0.30
CA GLU A 91 -10.98 0.32 -0.91
C GLU A 91 -10.45 1.48 -1.77
N GLY A 92 -9.32 1.26 -2.43
CA GLY A 92 -8.76 2.23 -3.36
C GLY A 92 -7.46 1.78 -3.98
N TRP A 93 -6.99 2.54 -4.95
CA TRP A 93 -5.73 2.32 -5.63
C TRP A 93 -4.58 3.01 -4.90
N LEU A 94 -3.43 2.34 -4.85
CA LEU A 94 -2.13 2.91 -4.48
C LEU A 94 -1.28 3.05 -5.76
N PRO A 95 -1.45 4.14 -6.54
CA PRO A 95 -0.73 4.32 -7.80
C PRO A 95 0.61 5.04 -7.59
N VAL A 96 1.69 4.43 -8.06
CA VAL A 96 3.05 4.99 -7.97
C VAL A 96 3.82 4.78 -9.26
N LYS A 97 4.84 5.61 -9.48
CA LYS A 97 5.83 5.48 -10.55
C LYS A 97 7.24 5.56 -9.98
N HIS A 98 8.16 4.72 -10.45
CA HIS A 98 9.56 4.71 -9.98
C HIS A 98 10.51 5.59 -10.82
N GLU A 99 10.00 6.22 -11.88
CA GLU A 99 10.71 7.18 -12.77
C GLU A 99 11.97 6.66 -13.48
N ASN A 100 12.40 5.42 -13.22
CA ASN A 100 13.51 4.75 -13.91
C ASN A 100 13.04 3.47 -14.65
N PRO A 101 13.12 3.39 -16.00
CA PRO A 101 12.63 2.24 -16.77
C PRO A 101 13.33 0.90 -16.50
N ASP A 102 14.52 0.92 -15.89
CA ASP A 102 15.31 -0.28 -15.61
C ASP A 102 14.86 -0.97 -14.32
N LEU A 103 14.00 -0.32 -13.54
CA LEU A 103 13.43 -0.87 -12.32
C LEU A 103 12.21 -1.75 -12.62
N GLN A 104 12.09 -2.82 -11.84
CA GLN A 104 10.98 -3.78 -11.90
C GLN A 104 10.23 -3.81 -10.57
N TRP A 105 8.90 -3.88 -10.65
CA TRP A 105 8.01 -4.04 -9.50
C TRP A 105 7.93 -5.50 -9.07
N ASN A 106 8.27 -5.78 -7.81
CA ASN A 106 8.43 -7.13 -7.25
C ASN A 106 7.55 -7.42 -6.03
N GLY A 107 6.59 -6.54 -5.74
CA GLY A 107 5.61 -6.78 -4.71
C GLY A 107 5.18 -5.54 -3.94
N LEU A 108 4.21 -5.77 -3.06
CA LEU A 108 3.60 -4.81 -2.15
C LEU A 108 3.74 -5.31 -0.72
N THR A 109 3.97 -4.43 0.24
CA THR A 109 4.03 -4.76 1.66
C THR A 109 3.22 -3.75 2.46
N TYR A 110 2.43 -4.25 3.39
CA TYR A 110 1.77 -3.49 4.44
C TYR A 110 2.44 -3.82 5.78
N ALA A 111 3.02 -2.81 6.43
CA ALA A 111 3.77 -2.98 7.68
C ALA A 111 3.61 -1.74 8.59
N PRO A 112 2.50 -1.63 9.36
CA PRO A 112 2.33 -0.56 10.35
C PRO A 112 3.39 -0.67 11.45
N ALA A 113 4.05 0.45 11.76
CA ALA A 113 5.20 0.49 12.67
C ALA A 113 4.87 0.05 14.10
N ASP A 114 3.63 0.28 14.52
CA ASP A 114 3.24 0.27 15.93
C ASP A 114 2.92 -1.14 16.47
N PHE A 115 2.75 -2.15 15.61
CA PHE A 115 2.22 -3.46 16.02
C PHE A 115 2.99 -4.69 15.50
N GLY A 116 4.07 -4.50 14.75
CA GLY A 116 4.89 -5.60 14.21
C GLY A 116 4.17 -6.50 13.20
N ASP A 117 2.94 -6.15 12.83
CA ASP A 117 2.14 -6.83 11.83
C ASP A 117 2.72 -6.55 10.43
N ARG A 118 2.88 -7.61 9.62
CA ARG A 118 3.40 -7.50 8.25
C ARG A 118 2.70 -8.48 7.33
N ILE A 119 2.36 -8.01 6.14
CA ILE A 119 1.92 -8.85 5.02
C ILE A 119 2.58 -8.36 3.74
N THR A 120 2.96 -9.30 2.87
CA THR A 120 3.61 -9.04 1.59
C THR A 120 2.89 -9.82 0.48
N TRP A 121 2.68 -9.17 -0.66
CA TRP A 121 2.18 -9.75 -1.90
C TRP A 121 3.29 -9.67 -2.96
N SER A 122 3.47 -10.72 -3.75
CA SER A 122 4.49 -10.84 -4.80
C SER A 122 3.92 -11.51 -6.03
#